data_AF-A0AA86AQX9-F1
#
_entry.id   AF-A0AA86AQX9-F1
#
_cell.length_a   1.000
_cell.length_b   1.000
_cell.length_c   1.000
_cell.angle_alpha   90.00
_cell.angle_beta   90.00
_cell.angle_gamma   90.00
#
_symmetry.space_group_name_H-M   'P 1'
#
loop_
_entity.id
_entity.type
_entity.pdbx_description
1 polymer ?
#
loop_
_entity_poly.entity_id
_entity_poly.type
_entity_poly.pdbx_seq_one_letter_code
_entity_poly.pdbx_strand_id
1 'polypeptide(L)'
;MEIMISLLLIVLIWLLMSVYLIVTLYIVINVVKCVKALFTTMPRRGYKQRFVSKLSLNIRTFLPKRRFIQLIIVMALINIGLYGMSRNSWIDNEEALHVKAKHYLVAGDVLSRQLEVVYAIIHPDSYKIRPLVWLLQGIYALGEQYLPSDDSEKAMWYYRFFIYPYASKDILPYSNLAVKEYFRPYMPHFLGHIFVEFPPLGPMFFYDNGIQNDKLVDKDYREPQIRFLTKSFEILEELSTKPIHDPNMYRAYLQAYPGFAFFYSLKQGYYYNGFQNRQALYKEPWFVEQDRKQLAWYLDFEKKFTDEKVQKLYGKRLAKNKVLLYCALLSMTEDFIEITHINHTFSCEGEPMQTYVRVRNLLVGENANKAPLLRSSKYKELRQLNASQKEKGGVLFELSNQEIDTLYFSYISGYGGMYKHIGTKVCNYSIYGNSHDGADNITYVEKNAEKFVANRYQEFLEKINKTTKTGEKQ
;
A
#
# COMPACT_ATOMS: atom_id res chain seq x y z
N MET A 1 -21.08 0.49 30.47
CA MET A 1 -19.73 0.43 31.09
C MET A 1 -18.64 0.65 30.05
N GLU A 2 -18.83 0.05 28.87
CA GLU A 2 -18.00 0.05 27.67
C GLU A 2 -17.71 1.46 27.14
N ILE A 3 -18.69 2.38 27.16
CA ILE A 3 -18.48 3.80 26.83
C ILE A 3 -17.42 4.43 27.74
N MET A 4 -17.51 4.19 29.06
CA MET A 4 -16.55 4.74 30.03
C MET A 4 -15.15 4.16 29.80
N ILE A 5 -15.06 2.86 29.49
CA ILE A 5 -13.80 2.19 29.16
C ILE A 5 -13.20 2.80 27.88
N SER A 6 -13.99 2.99 26.83
CA SER A 6 -13.55 3.60 25.58
C SER A 6 -13.08 5.04 25.80
N LEU A 7 -13.83 5.85 26.56
CA LEU A 7 -13.43 7.21 26.92
C LEU A 7 -12.13 7.23 27.74
N LEU A 8 -11.97 6.30 28.69
CA LEU A 8 -10.73 6.17 29.48
C LEU A 8 -9.54 5.77 28.59
N LEU A 9 -9.74 4.84 27.65
CA LEU A 9 -8.73 4.47 26.66
C LEU A 9 -8.34 5.67 25.80
N ILE A 10 -9.28 6.51 25.38
CA ILE A 10 -9.00 7.72 24.60
C ILE A 10 -8.20 8.74 25.40
N VAL A 11 -8.53 8.94 26.68
CA VAL A 11 -7.74 9.80 27.56
C VAL A 11 -6.32 9.26 27.71
N LEU A 12 -6.16 7.94 27.87
CA LEU A 12 -4.85 7.29 27.94
C LEU A 12 -4.07 7.44 26.63
N ILE A 13 -4.69 7.17 25.48
CA ILE A 13 -4.13 7.38 24.14
C ILE A 13 -3.65 8.81 24.00
N TRP A 14 -4.50 9.77 24.38
CA TRP A 14 -4.18 11.19 24.29
C TRP A 14 -2.98 11.57 25.16
N LEU A 15 -2.91 11.07 26.40
CA LEU A 15 -1.77 11.33 27.30
C LEU A 15 -0.47 10.76 26.70
N LEU A 16 -0.50 9.50 26.25
CA LEU A 16 0.66 8.84 25.66
C LEU A 16 1.14 9.54 24.38
N MET A 17 0.21 9.88 23.49
CA MET A 17 0.52 10.58 22.24
C MET A 17 1.00 12.01 22.47
N SER A 18 0.43 12.71 23.46
CA SER A 18 0.92 14.03 23.84
C SER A 18 2.37 13.95 24.29
N VAL A 19 2.69 13.02 25.21
CA VAL A 19 4.08 12.78 25.65
C VAL A 19 4.97 12.47 24.45
N TYR A 20 4.53 11.60 23.54
CA TYR A 20 5.29 11.21 22.36
C TYR A 20 5.60 12.40 21.43
N LEU A 21 4.59 13.20 21.11
CA LEU A 21 4.72 14.38 20.25
C LEU A 21 5.58 15.44 20.91
N ILE A 22 5.44 15.65 22.22
CA ILE A 22 6.26 16.59 22.99
C ILE A 22 7.74 16.19 22.93
N VAL A 23 8.04 14.92 23.20
CA VAL A 23 9.41 14.40 23.15
C VAL A 23 9.98 14.50 21.74
N THR A 24 9.20 14.15 20.73
CA THR A 24 9.63 14.22 19.32
C THR A 24 9.90 15.66 18.89
N LEU A 25 8.99 16.59 19.19
CA LEU A 25 9.14 18.01 18.90
C LEU A 25 10.36 18.60 19.62
N TYR A 26 10.59 18.20 20.87
CA TYR A 26 11.78 18.60 21.63
C TYR A 26 13.07 18.15 20.94
N ILE A 27 13.14 16.88 20.50
CA ILE A 27 14.30 16.36 19.77
C ILE A 27 14.50 17.14 18.46
N VAL A 28 13.44 17.35 17.67
CA VAL A 28 13.51 18.06 16.39
C VAL A 28 14.01 19.49 16.58
N ILE A 29 13.46 20.24 17.53
CA ILE A 29 13.89 21.63 17.76
C ILE A 29 15.35 21.66 18.22
N ASN A 30 15.81 20.72 19.04
CA ASN A 30 17.21 20.65 19.44
C ASN A 30 18.15 20.34 18.27
N VAL A 31 17.74 19.46 17.36
CA VAL A 31 18.47 19.21 16.11
C VAL A 31 18.51 20.48 15.26
N VAL A 32 17.39 21.17 15.07
CA VAL A 32 17.34 22.44 14.31
C VAL A 32 18.22 23.51 14.96
N LYS A 33 18.22 23.63 16.29
CA LYS A 33 19.11 24.54 17.03
C LYS A 33 20.57 24.16 16.83
N CYS A 34 20.91 22.88 16.94
CA CYS A 34 22.26 22.38 16.72
C CYS A 34 22.74 22.68 15.29
N VAL A 35 21.91 22.38 14.28
CA VAL A 35 22.17 22.68 12.87
C VAL A 35 22.33 24.19 12.66
N LYS A 36 21.40 25.01 13.14
CA LYS A 36 21.50 26.47 13.03
C LYS A 36 22.76 26.99 13.73
N ALA A 37 23.12 26.44 14.87
CA ALA A 37 24.36 26.79 15.57
C ALA A 37 25.57 26.40 14.71
N LEU A 38 25.64 25.17 14.17
CA LEU A 38 26.69 24.76 13.23
C LEU A 38 26.83 25.69 12.01
N PHE A 39 25.72 26.14 11.41
CA PHE A 39 25.74 27.06 10.27
C PHE A 39 26.10 28.51 10.66
N THR A 40 25.63 29.00 11.81
CA THR A 40 25.90 30.37 12.27
C THR A 40 27.27 30.51 12.93
N THR A 41 27.82 29.43 13.48
CA THR A 41 29.13 29.39 14.12
C THR A 41 30.18 28.64 13.31
N MET A 42 29.93 28.34 12.03
CA MET A 42 31.00 27.94 11.11
C MET A 42 32.05 29.06 11.12
N PRO A 43 33.22 28.84 11.73
CA PRO A 43 34.14 29.92 12.01
C PRO A 43 34.80 30.35 10.70
N ARG A 44 34.74 31.65 10.39
CA ARG A 44 35.91 32.31 9.79
C ARG A 44 37.10 31.93 10.69
N ARG A 45 38.01 31.10 10.17
CA ARG A 45 39.16 30.44 10.83
C ARG A 45 39.57 31.11 12.16
N GLY A 46 39.34 30.47 13.31
CA GLY A 46 39.97 30.89 14.58
C GLY A 46 39.34 30.48 15.92
N TYR A 47 38.07 30.05 15.99
CA TYR A 47 37.35 29.94 17.27
C TYR A 47 36.78 28.53 17.54
N LYS A 48 37.63 27.55 17.89
CA LYS A 48 37.22 26.13 18.08
C LYS A 48 36.91 25.73 19.54
N GLN A 49 37.34 26.46 20.57
CA GLN A 49 37.32 25.93 21.94
C GLN A 49 36.17 26.40 22.86
N ARG A 50 35.44 27.47 22.53
CA ARG A 50 34.39 28.04 23.44
C ARG A 50 32.96 27.53 23.20
N PHE A 51 32.74 26.70 22.19
CA PHE A 51 31.40 26.35 21.73
C PHE A 51 30.75 25.20 22.53
N VAL A 52 31.55 24.26 23.03
CA VAL A 52 31.03 23.05 23.69
C VAL A 52 30.46 23.34 25.09
N SER A 53 30.96 24.35 25.81
CA SER A 53 30.52 24.65 27.18
C SER A 53 29.21 25.43 27.28
N LYS A 54 28.73 26.04 26.19
CA LYS A 54 27.45 26.79 26.16
C LYS A 54 26.26 25.97 25.67
N LEU A 55 26.46 24.71 25.27
CA LEU A 55 25.37 23.82 24.88
C LEU A 55 24.73 23.13 26.10
N SER A 56 24.68 23.78 27.26
CA SER A 56 23.96 23.25 28.42
C SER A 56 22.45 23.32 28.13
N LEU A 57 21.86 22.14 27.89
CA LEU A 57 20.44 21.92 27.60
C LEU A 57 19.59 22.29 28.82
N ASN A 58 19.22 23.56 28.94
CA ASN A 58 18.33 24.02 30.00
C ASN A 58 16.87 23.76 29.59
N ILE A 59 16.34 22.58 29.94
CA ILE A 59 14.96 22.13 29.61
C ILE A 59 13.90 23.13 30.11
N ARG A 60 14.18 23.85 31.21
CA ARG A 60 13.24 24.77 31.86
C ARG A 60 12.85 26.00 31.05
N THR A 61 13.64 26.41 30.05
CA THR A 61 13.40 27.65 29.28
C THR A 61 12.69 27.41 27.94
N PHE A 62 12.39 26.15 27.59
CA PHE A 62 12.21 25.78 26.19
C PHE A 62 10.79 25.95 25.64
N LEU A 63 9.76 25.88 26.48
CA LEU A 63 8.40 26.27 26.12
C LEU A 63 7.80 27.09 27.27
N PRO A 64 7.31 28.31 27.01
CA PRO A 64 6.48 28.99 27.99
C PRO A 64 5.33 28.05 28.35
N LYS A 65 5.11 27.77 29.64
CA LYS A 65 4.06 26.86 30.15
C LYS A 65 2.72 27.04 29.41
N ARG A 66 2.40 28.28 29.04
CA ARG A 66 1.22 28.66 28.26
C ARG A 66 1.13 27.99 26.88
N ARG A 67 2.20 27.99 26.07
CA ARG A 67 2.18 27.38 24.72
C ARG A 67 2.08 25.87 24.77
N PHE A 68 2.70 25.26 25.78
CA PHE A 68 2.63 23.83 26.04
C PHE A 68 1.19 23.40 26.37
N ILE A 69 0.54 24.08 27.31
CA ILE A 69 -0.87 23.83 27.66
C ILE A 69 -1.78 24.04 26.44
N GLN A 70 -1.54 25.07 25.63
CA GLN A 70 -2.29 25.29 24.39
C GLN A 70 -2.17 24.13 23.40
N LEU A 71 -0.97 23.57 23.20
CA LEU A 71 -0.77 22.40 22.33
C LEU A 71 -1.51 21.18 22.85
N ILE A 72 -1.45 20.93 24.16
CA ILE A 72 -2.18 19.84 24.83
C ILE A 72 -3.70 19.98 24.60
N ILE A 73 -4.24 21.18 24.77
CA ILE A 73 -5.67 21.47 24.53
C ILE A 73 -6.03 21.26 23.06
N VAL A 74 -5.24 21.78 22.12
CA VAL A 74 -5.49 21.59 20.67
C VAL A 74 -5.49 20.11 20.31
N MET A 75 -4.51 19.35 20.81
CA MET A 75 -4.47 17.90 20.60
C MET A 75 -5.68 17.19 21.21
N ALA A 76 -6.15 17.61 22.38
CA ALA A 76 -7.36 17.06 23.00
C ALA A 76 -8.59 17.31 22.12
N LEU A 77 -8.75 18.54 21.61
CA LEU A 77 -9.85 18.89 20.70
C LEU A 77 -9.82 18.08 19.41
N ILE A 78 -8.63 17.88 18.82
CA ILE A 78 -8.48 17.02 17.63
C ILE A 78 -8.90 15.58 17.95
N ASN A 79 -8.49 15.03 19.10
CA ASN A 79 -8.88 13.68 19.54
C ASN A 79 -10.39 13.54 19.72
N ILE A 80 -11.01 14.52 20.39
CA ILE A 80 -12.47 14.55 20.59
C ILE A 80 -13.19 14.62 19.24
N GLY A 81 -12.70 15.45 18.31
CA GLY A 81 -13.24 15.54 16.96
C GLY A 81 -13.14 14.23 16.18
N LEU A 82 -11.95 13.61 16.19
CA LEU A 82 -11.74 12.30 15.55
C LEU A 82 -12.64 11.21 16.16
N TYR A 83 -12.75 11.18 17.49
CA TYR A 83 -13.64 10.25 18.18
C TYR A 83 -15.10 10.48 17.79
N GLY A 84 -15.58 11.73 17.80
CA GLY A 84 -16.94 12.07 17.40
C GLY A 84 -17.24 11.66 15.95
N MET A 85 -16.32 11.92 15.03
CA MET A 85 -16.45 11.50 13.63
C MET A 85 -16.50 9.98 13.47
N SER A 86 -15.60 9.25 14.14
CA SER A 86 -15.56 7.79 14.08
C SER A 86 -16.78 7.17 14.77
N ARG A 87 -17.23 7.70 15.92
CA ARG A 87 -18.46 7.27 16.59
C ARG A 87 -19.68 7.47 15.70
N ASN A 88 -19.80 8.62 15.07
CA ASN A 88 -20.90 8.90 14.14
C ASN A 88 -20.90 7.95 12.93
N SER A 89 -19.70 7.54 12.48
CA SER A 89 -19.57 6.63 11.32
C SER A 89 -19.94 5.18 11.65
N TRP A 90 -19.67 4.72 12.88
CA TRP A 90 -19.77 3.30 13.23
C TRP A 90 -20.93 2.97 14.17
N ILE A 91 -21.26 3.86 15.10
CA ILE A 91 -22.18 3.57 16.22
C ILE A 91 -23.51 4.31 16.07
N ASP A 92 -23.51 5.60 15.72
CA ASP A 92 -24.74 6.41 15.74
C ASP A 92 -25.70 6.14 14.57
N ASN A 93 -25.43 5.13 13.76
CA ASN A 93 -26.31 4.69 12.71
C ASN A 93 -27.34 3.69 13.28
N GLU A 94 -28.62 3.86 12.95
CA GLU A 94 -29.70 2.96 13.38
C GLU A 94 -29.47 1.49 12.97
N GLU A 95 -28.71 1.25 11.89
CA GLU A 95 -28.36 -0.09 11.39
C GLU A 95 -27.12 -0.69 12.08
N ALA A 96 -26.52 -0.02 13.06
CA ALA A 96 -25.27 -0.46 13.67
C ALA A 96 -25.44 -1.76 14.49
N LEU A 97 -24.74 -2.81 14.07
CA LEU A 97 -24.59 -4.04 14.84
C LEU A 97 -23.39 -3.95 15.78
N HIS A 98 -23.29 -4.91 16.72
CA HIS A 98 -22.14 -5.11 17.60
C HIS A 98 -21.66 -3.85 18.35
N VAL A 99 -22.60 -3.02 18.83
CA VAL A 99 -22.30 -1.70 19.42
C VAL A 99 -21.21 -1.75 20.52
N LYS A 100 -21.21 -2.80 21.35
CA LYS A 100 -20.18 -3.02 22.37
C LYS A 100 -18.78 -3.14 21.76
N ALA A 101 -18.64 -3.99 20.74
CA ALA A 101 -17.40 -4.17 20.00
C ALA A 101 -16.97 -2.83 19.36
N LYS A 102 -17.92 -2.10 18.78
CA LYS A 102 -17.63 -0.84 18.08
C LYS A 102 -17.10 0.29 18.95
N HIS A 103 -17.34 0.28 20.26
CA HIS A 103 -16.67 1.23 21.16
C HIS A 103 -15.14 1.06 21.15
N TYR A 104 -14.65 -0.16 20.96
CA TYR A 104 -13.23 -0.47 20.79
C TYR A 104 -12.75 -0.15 19.38
N LEU A 105 -13.57 -0.43 18.35
CA LEU A 105 -13.29 0.01 16.97
C LEU A 105 -13.04 1.52 16.91
N VAL A 106 -13.92 2.33 17.51
CA VAL A 106 -13.81 3.79 17.49
C VAL A 106 -12.55 4.25 18.23
N ALA A 107 -12.23 3.67 19.39
CA ALA A 107 -11.00 4.00 20.12
C ALA A 107 -9.74 3.61 19.32
N GLY A 108 -9.74 2.43 18.70
CA GLY A 108 -8.67 1.95 17.84
C GLY A 108 -8.50 2.81 16.59
N ASP A 109 -9.59 3.28 15.99
CA ASP A 109 -9.57 4.16 14.81
C ASP A 109 -8.92 5.52 15.12
N VAL A 110 -9.18 6.09 16.29
CA VAL A 110 -8.52 7.33 16.74
C VAL A 110 -7.02 7.11 16.90
N LEU A 111 -6.60 6.03 17.57
CA LEU A 111 -5.19 5.70 17.76
C LEU A 111 -4.49 5.34 16.44
N SER A 112 -5.15 4.60 15.56
CA SER A 112 -4.62 4.20 14.25
C SER A 112 -4.35 5.44 13.37
N ARG A 113 -5.28 6.40 13.28
CA ARG A 113 -5.06 7.67 12.57
C ARG A 113 -3.91 8.50 13.14
N GLN A 114 -3.71 8.44 14.45
CA GLN A 114 -2.56 9.10 15.07
C GLN A 114 -1.26 8.40 14.75
N LEU A 115 -1.27 7.08 14.74
CA LEU A 115 -0.15 6.27 14.31
C LEU A 115 0.20 6.54 12.85
N GLU A 116 -0.78 6.74 11.95
CA GLU A 116 -0.50 7.15 10.56
C GLU A 116 0.34 8.44 10.50
N VAL A 117 0.02 9.45 11.32
CA VAL A 117 0.81 10.69 11.40
C VAL A 117 2.21 10.42 11.94
N VAL A 118 2.35 9.53 12.92
CA VAL A 118 3.66 9.13 13.45
C VAL A 118 4.45 8.33 12.41
N TYR A 119 3.79 7.46 11.64
CA TYR A 119 4.40 6.62 10.61
C TYR A 119 4.95 7.42 9.43
N ALA A 120 4.39 8.61 9.17
CA ALA A 120 4.96 9.57 8.25
C ALA A 120 6.38 10.05 8.65
N ILE A 121 6.76 9.90 9.92
CA ILE A 121 8.05 10.36 10.46
C ILE A 121 8.92 9.17 10.89
N ILE A 122 8.31 8.10 11.40
CA ILE A 122 8.98 6.97 12.04
C ILE A 122 8.56 5.68 11.35
N HIS A 123 9.50 4.81 11.01
CA HIS A 123 9.17 3.51 10.41
C HIS A 123 8.25 2.70 11.33
N PRO A 124 7.19 2.03 10.82
CA PRO A 124 6.20 1.31 11.64
C PRO A 124 6.79 0.12 12.46
N ASP A 125 7.97 -0.37 12.09
CA ASP A 125 8.71 -1.38 12.87
C ASP A 125 9.65 -0.80 13.94
N SER A 126 9.69 0.52 14.09
CA SER A 126 10.56 1.16 15.08
C SER A 126 10.18 0.74 16.50
N TYR A 127 11.18 0.36 17.30
CA TYR A 127 10.94 0.02 18.71
C TYR A 127 10.30 1.17 19.49
N LYS A 128 10.46 2.43 19.05
CA LYS A 128 9.96 3.63 19.71
C LYS A 128 8.43 3.73 19.71
N ILE A 129 7.75 3.13 18.74
CA ILE A 129 6.29 3.18 18.60
C ILE A 129 5.62 1.90 19.09
N ARG A 130 6.39 0.86 19.43
CA ARG A 130 5.85 -0.42 19.96
C ARG A 130 4.86 -0.25 21.10
N PRO A 131 5.05 0.66 22.09
CA PRO A 131 4.06 0.83 23.14
C PRO A 131 2.67 1.24 22.62
N LEU A 132 2.63 2.08 21.58
CA LEU A 132 1.38 2.50 20.94
C LEU A 132 0.77 1.37 20.10
N VAL A 133 1.61 0.59 19.41
CA VAL A 133 1.16 -0.60 18.66
C VAL A 133 0.59 -1.66 19.61
N TRP A 134 1.23 -1.91 20.76
CA TRP A 134 0.71 -2.82 21.79
C TRP A 134 -0.61 -2.33 22.38
N LEU A 135 -0.76 -1.02 22.61
CA LEU A 135 -2.03 -0.46 23.02
C LEU A 135 -3.12 -0.71 21.97
N LEU A 136 -2.82 -0.49 20.68
CA LEU A 136 -3.75 -0.77 19.58
C LEU A 136 -4.12 -2.26 19.49
N GLN A 137 -3.15 -3.17 19.66
CA GLN A 137 -3.37 -4.61 19.73
C GLN A 137 -4.26 -5.00 20.92
N GLY A 138 -4.04 -4.39 22.09
CA GLY A 138 -4.89 -4.60 23.27
C GLY A 138 -6.33 -4.13 23.03
N ILE A 139 -6.51 -2.95 22.41
CA ILE A 139 -7.85 -2.44 22.03
C ILE A 139 -8.53 -3.39 21.04
N TYR A 140 -7.80 -3.87 20.03
CA TYR A 140 -8.30 -4.83 19.05
C TYR A 140 -8.75 -6.13 19.73
N ALA A 141 -7.90 -6.74 20.56
CA ALA A 141 -8.22 -7.99 21.26
C ALA A 141 -9.45 -7.85 22.19
N LEU A 142 -9.57 -6.72 22.89
CA LEU A 142 -10.74 -6.42 23.74
C LEU A 142 -12.02 -6.20 22.94
N GLY A 143 -11.92 -5.73 21.70
CA GLY A 143 -13.07 -5.54 20.83
C GLY A 143 -13.49 -6.83 20.12
N GLU A 144 -12.53 -7.62 19.65
CA GLU A 144 -12.76 -8.86 18.89
C GLU A 144 -13.56 -9.90 19.68
N GLN A 145 -13.35 -9.99 21.00
CA GLN A 145 -14.13 -10.91 21.87
C GLN A 145 -15.65 -10.64 21.86
N TYR A 146 -16.09 -9.48 21.40
CA TYR A 146 -17.51 -9.12 21.27
C TYR A 146 -18.08 -9.36 19.87
N LEU A 147 -17.27 -9.82 18.91
CA LEU A 147 -17.70 -10.16 17.56
C LEU A 147 -17.96 -11.68 17.45
N PRO A 148 -18.95 -12.11 16.64
CA PRO A 148 -19.13 -13.52 16.31
C PRO A 148 -17.89 -14.12 15.65
N SER A 149 -17.61 -15.41 15.89
CA SER A 149 -16.41 -16.08 15.39
C SER A 149 -16.38 -16.23 13.86
N ASP A 150 -17.56 -16.23 13.24
CA ASP A 150 -17.82 -16.32 11.81
C ASP A 150 -17.96 -14.96 11.10
N ASP A 151 -17.88 -13.84 11.83
CA ASP A 151 -17.98 -12.50 11.26
C ASP A 151 -16.60 -11.99 10.81
N SER A 152 -16.46 -11.63 9.53
CA SER A 152 -15.22 -11.05 8.99
C SER A 152 -15.03 -9.57 9.30
N GLU A 153 -15.93 -8.95 10.07
CA GLU A 153 -15.72 -7.60 10.61
C GLU A 153 -14.37 -7.47 11.34
N LYS A 154 -13.94 -8.49 12.08
CA LYS A 154 -12.62 -8.51 12.75
C LYS A 154 -11.44 -8.43 11.78
N ALA A 155 -11.54 -9.09 10.63
CA ALA A 155 -10.52 -9.02 9.58
C ALA A 155 -10.45 -7.60 9.00
N MET A 156 -11.61 -6.95 8.83
CA MET A 156 -11.67 -5.56 8.38
C MET A 156 -11.05 -4.59 9.40
N TRP A 157 -11.26 -4.83 10.70
CA TRP A 157 -10.61 -4.07 11.76
C TRP A 157 -9.11 -4.27 11.76
N TYR A 158 -8.65 -5.52 11.65
CA TYR A 158 -7.23 -5.84 11.61
C TYR A 158 -6.55 -5.16 10.41
N TYR A 159 -7.17 -5.25 9.23
CA TYR A 159 -6.69 -4.55 8.04
C TYR A 159 -6.54 -3.06 8.32
N ARG A 160 -7.57 -2.41 8.86
CA ARG A 160 -7.55 -0.97 9.12
C ARG A 160 -6.49 -0.56 10.13
N PHE A 161 -6.31 -1.34 11.19
CA PHE A 161 -5.42 -1.00 12.30
C PHE A 161 -3.96 -1.33 12.04
N PHE A 162 -3.69 -2.45 11.37
CA PHE A 162 -2.34 -3.02 11.32
C PHE A 162 -1.80 -3.21 9.92
N ILE A 163 -2.64 -3.28 8.88
CA ILE A 163 -2.16 -3.46 7.51
C ILE A 163 -2.14 -2.12 6.78
N TYR A 164 -3.27 -1.43 6.72
CA TYR A 164 -3.43 -0.17 6.00
C TYR A 164 -2.36 0.89 6.33
N PRO A 165 -1.92 1.08 7.58
CA PRO A 165 -0.88 2.06 7.88
C PRO A 165 0.50 1.71 7.30
N TYR A 166 0.83 0.42 7.18
CA TYR A 166 2.03 -0.03 6.46
C TYR A 166 1.84 0.19 4.96
N ALA A 167 0.71 -0.31 4.47
CA ALA A 167 0.30 -0.25 3.08
C ALA A 167 0.38 1.20 2.54
N SER A 168 -0.30 2.15 3.18
CA SER A 168 -0.33 3.56 2.76
C SER A 168 1.03 4.26 2.70
N LYS A 169 2.00 3.88 3.54
CA LYS A 169 3.37 4.43 3.49
C LYS A 169 4.14 3.91 2.27
N ASP A 170 3.83 2.69 1.86
CA ASP A 170 4.55 1.98 0.81
C ASP A 170 3.88 2.08 -0.58
N ILE A 171 2.58 2.48 -0.72
CA ILE A 171 1.98 2.88 -2.03
C ILE A 171 2.56 4.19 -2.57
N LEU A 172 3.60 4.75 -1.96
CA LEU A 172 4.45 5.70 -2.65
C LEU A 172 5.72 4.99 -3.16
N PRO A 173 5.65 3.98 -4.06
CA PRO A 173 6.84 3.44 -4.71
C PRO A 173 7.46 4.44 -5.70
N TYR A 174 6.91 5.66 -5.82
CA TYR A 174 7.51 6.80 -6.52
C TYR A 174 8.10 7.86 -5.61
N SER A 175 7.93 7.75 -4.29
CA SER A 175 8.77 8.55 -3.43
C SER A 175 10.11 7.81 -3.35
N ASN A 176 11.16 8.46 -3.83
CA ASN A 176 12.57 8.12 -3.61
C ASN A 176 12.96 7.99 -2.11
N LEU A 177 12.03 7.60 -1.22
CA LEU A 177 12.14 7.59 0.24
C LEU A 177 12.75 6.30 0.77
N ALA A 178 12.53 5.13 0.17
CA ALA A 178 13.18 3.90 0.65
C ALA A 178 14.71 3.90 0.42
N VAL A 179 15.19 4.57 -0.64
CA VAL A 179 16.63 4.83 -0.85
C VAL A 179 17.10 6.06 -0.05
N LYS A 180 16.23 7.04 0.25
CA LYS A 180 16.56 8.18 1.12
C LYS A 180 16.56 7.86 2.62
N GLU A 181 15.83 6.86 3.10
CA GLU A 181 15.73 6.57 4.55
C GLU A 181 16.93 5.78 5.09
N TYR A 182 17.68 5.07 4.24
CA TYR A 182 18.95 4.46 4.65
C TYR A 182 20.12 5.46 4.73
N PHE A 183 19.96 6.68 4.22
CA PHE A 183 21.01 7.73 4.26
C PHE A 183 20.59 9.04 4.93
N ARG A 184 19.46 9.07 5.67
CA ARG A 184 19.08 10.18 6.54
C ARG A 184 19.73 10.03 7.93
N PRO A 185 20.85 10.73 8.15
CA PRO A 185 20.85 11.62 9.30
C PRO A 185 21.07 13.05 8.78
N TYR A 186 20.30 13.99 9.32
CA TYR A 186 20.40 15.45 9.14
C TYR A 186 19.70 16.06 7.91
N MET A 187 18.37 16.28 7.95
CA MET A 187 17.71 17.59 7.74
C MET A 187 16.20 17.50 7.41
N PRO A 188 15.41 18.54 7.79
CA PRO A 188 13.96 18.58 7.59
C PRO A 188 13.51 19.06 6.19
N HIS A 189 12.33 18.56 5.80
CA HIS A 189 11.68 18.52 4.48
C HIS A 189 11.51 19.81 3.65
N PHE A 190 11.90 21.01 4.12
CA PHE A 190 11.62 22.27 3.40
C PHE A 190 12.68 22.67 2.36
N LEU A 191 13.92 22.16 2.47
CA LEU A 191 15.02 22.46 1.52
C LEU A 191 15.11 21.48 0.32
N GLY A 192 14.32 20.41 0.33
CA GLY A 192 14.35 19.38 -0.70
C GLY A 192 13.96 19.88 -2.09
N HIS A 193 13.22 20.98 -2.18
CA HIS A 193 12.87 21.63 -3.45
C HIS A 193 13.98 22.55 -4.00
N ILE A 194 14.85 23.12 -3.15
CA ILE A 194 15.86 24.12 -3.58
C ILE A 194 17.10 23.45 -4.20
N PHE A 195 17.40 22.20 -3.88
CA PHE A 195 18.57 21.49 -4.42
C PHE A 195 18.28 20.62 -5.65
N VAL A 196 17.00 20.45 -6.05
CA VAL A 196 16.66 19.82 -7.34
C VAL A 196 17.10 20.70 -8.52
N GLU A 197 17.34 22.00 -8.28
CA GLU A 197 17.80 22.96 -9.27
C GLU A 197 19.34 23.08 -9.39
N PHE A 198 20.13 22.26 -8.68
CA PHE A 198 21.61 22.28 -8.78
C PHE A 198 22.21 20.92 -9.21
N PRO A 199 22.52 20.73 -10.51
CA PRO A 199 22.91 19.44 -11.10
C PRO A 199 24.30 18.83 -10.76
N PRO A 200 25.34 19.52 -10.27
CA PRO A 200 26.70 18.98 -10.37
C PRO A 200 27.09 17.93 -9.30
N LEU A 201 26.20 17.53 -8.39
CA LEU A 201 26.53 16.58 -7.30
C LEU A 201 25.90 15.18 -7.46
N GLY A 202 25.08 14.95 -8.48
CA GLY A 202 24.42 13.67 -8.75
C GLY A 202 25.37 12.50 -9.06
N PRO A 203 26.40 12.64 -9.92
CA PRO A 203 27.15 11.48 -10.41
C PRO A 203 28.14 10.84 -9.41
N MET A 204 28.41 11.47 -8.26
CA MET A 204 29.44 11.00 -7.32
C MET A 204 28.95 9.88 -6.39
N PHE A 205 27.65 9.58 -6.36
CA PHE A 205 27.04 8.64 -5.41
C PHE A 205 26.34 7.43 -6.07
N PHE A 206 26.44 7.27 -7.39
CA PHE A 206 25.74 6.20 -8.13
C PHE A 206 26.64 5.05 -8.63
N TYR A 207 27.85 4.90 -8.09
CA TYR A 207 28.66 3.71 -8.36
C TYR A 207 28.98 2.93 -7.08
N ASP A 208 28.47 1.71 -7.05
CA ASP A 208 29.05 0.51 -6.44
C ASP A 208 29.54 0.66 -4.98
N ASN A 209 28.59 0.64 -4.04
CA ASN A 209 28.93 0.34 -2.65
C ASN A 209 29.16 -1.17 -2.55
N GLY A 210 30.41 -1.61 -2.76
CA GLY A 210 30.92 -2.98 -2.61
C GLY A 210 30.75 -3.59 -1.21
N ILE A 211 29.54 -3.57 -0.65
CA ILE A 211 29.14 -4.42 0.46
C ILE A 211 29.03 -5.82 -0.13
N GLN A 212 30.07 -6.63 0.05
CA GLN A 212 30.01 -8.06 -0.23
C GLN A 212 28.74 -8.66 0.41
N ASN A 213 27.90 -9.27 -0.43
CA ASN A 213 26.65 -9.93 -0.06
C ASN A 213 26.81 -10.91 1.11
N ASP A 214 28.03 -11.42 1.31
CA ASP A 214 28.41 -12.47 2.26
C ASP A 214 28.10 -12.14 3.72
N LYS A 215 28.01 -10.85 4.12
CA LYS A 215 27.67 -10.45 5.50
C LYS A 215 26.16 -10.36 5.79
N LEU A 216 25.32 -10.51 4.78
CA LEU A 216 23.85 -10.49 4.91
C LEU A 216 23.22 -11.87 4.71
N VAL A 217 23.99 -12.89 4.32
CA VAL A 217 23.51 -14.26 4.04
C VAL A 217 22.95 -14.95 5.28
N ASP A 218 23.46 -14.65 6.48
CA ASP A 218 23.10 -15.37 7.71
C ASP A 218 21.94 -14.78 8.50
N LYS A 219 21.44 -13.59 8.13
CA LYS A 219 20.23 -13.03 8.75
C LYS A 219 19.06 -13.24 7.81
N ASP A 220 18.15 -14.13 8.21
CA ASP A 220 16.90 -14.34 7.51
C ASP A 220 15.98 -13.11 7.68
N TYR A 221 16.28 -12.04 6.94
CA TYR A 221 15.47 -10.83 6.84
C TYR A 221 14.13 -11.07 6.12
N ARG A 222 13.71 -12.33 5.91
CA ARG A 222 12.45 -12.69 5.25
C ARG A 222 11.34 -12.91 6.28
N GLU A 223 11.68 -13.29 7.50
CA GLU A 223 10.69 -13.76 8.49
C GLU A 223 9.62 -12.70 8.85
N PRO A 224 9.95 -11.41 9.09
CA PRO A 224 8.91 -10.39 9.32
C PRO A 224 7.98 -10.17 8.12
N GLN A 225 8.51 -10.21 6.90
CA GLN A 225 7.77 -9.92 5.67
C GLN A 225 6.93 -11.09 5.23
N ILE A 226 7.45 -12.32 5.34
CA ILE A 226 6.66 -13.53 5.15
C ILE A 226 5.50 -13.52 6.15
N ARG A 227 5.75 -13.21 7.43
CA ARG A 227 4.67 -13.06 8.42
C ARG A 227 3.64 -12.01 8.01
N PHE A 228 4.06 -10.86 7.49
CA PHE A 228 3.14 -9.82 7.02
C PHE A 228 2.33 -10.26 5.80
N LEU A 229 2.96 -10.90 4.81
CA LEU A 229 2.28 -11.43 3.63
C LEU A 229 1.29 -12.54 4.01
N THR A 230 1.74 -13.53 4.79
CA THR A 230 0.86 -14.58 5.32
C THR A 230 -0.32 -13.97 6.06
N LYS A 231 -0.08 -13.00 6.93
CA LYS A 231 -1.18 -12.35 7.67
C LYS A 231 -2.12 -11.58 6.75
N SER A 232 -1.58 -10.89 5.75
CA SER A 232 -2.39 -10.19 4.74
C SER A 232 -3.26 -11.16 3.95
N PHE A 233 -2.72 -12.32 3.58
CA PHE A 233 -3.48 -13.37 2.92
C PHE A 233 -4.62 -13.90 3.80
N GLU A 234 -4.35 -14.24 5.06
CA GLU A 234 -5.38 -14.73 5.99
C GLU A 234 -6.55 -13.75 6.13
N ILE A 235 -6.26 -12.45 6.19
CA ILE A 235 -7.29 -11.41 6.28
C ILE A 235 -8.07 -11.33 4.97
N LEU A 236 -7.40 -11.40 3.81
CA LEU A 236 -8.08 -11.44 2.51
C LEU A 236 -8.97 -12.68 2.39
N GLU A 237 -8.50 -13.84 2.81
CA GLU A 237 -9.27 -15.09 2.85
C GLU A 237 -10.52 -14.92 3.69
N GLU A 238 -10.38 -14.40 4.91
CA GLU A 238 -11.49 -14.16 5.82
C GLU A 238 -12.52 -13.17 5.23
N LEU A 239 -12.06 -12.05 4.65
CA LEU A 239 -12.92 -11.07 3.98
C LEU A 239 -13.61 -11.61 2.71
N SER A 240 -13.05 -12.67 2.10
CA SER A 240 -13.60 -13.27 0.88
C SER A 240 -14.58 -14.40 1.16
N THR A 241 -14.35 -15.13 2.26
CA THR A 241 -15.04 -16.40 2.54
C THR A 241 -16.08 -16.31 3.66
N LYS A 242 -16.01 -15.29 4.52
CA LYS A 242 -16.94 -15.11 5.65
C LYS A 242 -17.82 -13.86 5.50
N PRO A 243 -19.05 -13.90 6.04
CA PRO A 243 -19.96 -12.75 5.98
C PRO A 243 -19.47 -11.58 6.84
N ILE A 244 -19.86 -10.36 6.44
CA ILE A 244 -19.82 -9.16 7.28
C ILE A 244 -21.27 -8.77 7.52
N HIS A 245 -21.73 -8.91 8.77
CA HIS A 245 -23.14 -8.67 9.10
C HIS A 245 -23.46 -7.19 9.20
N ASP A 246 -22.52 -6.38 9.71
CA ASP A 246 -22.74 -4.95 9.88
C ASP A 246 -22.78 -4.23 8.53
N PRO A 247 -23.88 -3.53 8.18
CA PRO A 247 -24.01 -2.88 6.88
C PRO A 247 -22.97 -1.79 6.63
N ASN A 248 -22.54 -1.05 7.65
CA ASN A 248 -21.52 -0.01 7.50
C ASN A 248 -20.14 -0.63 7.32
N MET A 249 -19.83 -1.70 8.04
CA MET A 249 -18.60 -2.44 7.84
C MET A 249 -18.55 -3.13 6.48
N TYR A 250 -19.68 -3.66 6.00
CA TYR A 250 -19.77 -4.21 4.65
C TYR A 250 -19.50 -3.14 3.58
N ARG A 251 -20.03 -1.92 3.77
CA ARG A 251 -19.67 -0.76 2.93
C ARG A 251 -18.19 -0.39 3.04
N ALA A 252 -17.59 -0.47 4.22
CA ALA A 252 -16.15 -0.23 4.37
C ALA A 252 -15.33 -1.30 3.62
N TYR A 253 -15.74 -2.56 3.71
CA TYR A 253 -15.16 -3.68 3.01
C TYR A 253 -15.19 -3.50 1.49
N LEU A 254 -16.34 -3.18 0.88
CA LEU A 254 -16.33 -3.06 -0.59
C LEU A 254 -15.52 -1.84 -1.09
N GLN A 255 -15.22 -0.87 -0.22
CA GLN A 255 -14.30 0.23 -0.52
C GLN A 255 -12.83 -0.18 -0.39
N ALA A 256 -12.51 -0.87 0.69
CA ALA A 256 -11.13 -1.19 1.03
C ALA A 256 -10.58 -2.39 0.26
N TYR A 257 -11.42 -3.40 -0.01
CA TYR A 257 -10.98 -4.69 -0.54
C TYR A 257 -10.20 -4.60 -1.87
N PRO A 258 -10.61 -3.80 -2.88
CA PRO A 258 -9.79 -3.57 -4.08
C PRO A 258 -8.41 -2.96 -3.82
N GLY A 259 -8.31 -2.07 -2.83
CA GLY A 259 -7.04 -1.47 -2.44
C GLY A 259 -6.17 -2.46 -1.68
N PHE A 260 -6.76 -3.20 -0.73
CA PHE A 260 -6.06 -4.22 0.06
C PHE A 260 -5.47 -5.32 -0.82
N ALA A 261 -6.23 -5.75 -1.82
CA ALA A 261 -5.81 -6.68 -2.84
C ALA A 261 -4.47 -6.36 -3.47
N PHE A 262 -4.36 -5.12 -3.90
CA PHE A 262 -3.25 -4.62 -4.68
C PHE A 262 -1.96 -4.71 -3.88
N PHE A 263 -2.04 -4.59 -2.55
CA PHE A 263 -0.90 -4.72 -1.65
C PHE A 263 -0.33 -6.11 -1.53
N TYR A 264 -1.17 -7.14 -1.64
CA TYR A 264 -0.69 -8.51 -1.51
C TYR A 264 0.06 -8.99 -2.76
N SER A 265 -0.07 -8.29 -3.90
CA SER A 265 0.59 -8.68 -5.16
C SER A 265 2.09 -8.94 -4.95
N LEU A 266 2.52 -10.15 -5.30
CA LEU A 266 3.91 -10.57 -5.18
C LEU A 266 4.85 -9.72 -6.05
N LYS A 267 4.33 -9.08 -7.10
CA LYS A 267 5.04 -8.03 -7.87
C LYS A 267 5.51 -6.87 -7.00
N GLN A 268 4.67 -6.46 -6.05
CA GLN A 268 4.95 -5.40 -5.09
C GLN A 268 5.78 -5.91 -3.90
N GLY A 269 6.30 -7.14 -3.97
CA GLY A 269 7.22 -7.77 -3.02
C GLY A 269 8.56 -7.07 -2.83
N TYR A 270 8.65 -5.77 -3.14
CA TYR A 270 9.74 -4.84 -2.80
C TYR A 270 10.18 -4.94 -1.33
N TYR A 271 9.30 -5.42 -0.46
CA TYR A 271 9.55 -5.79 0.93
C TYR A 271 10.68 -6.81 1.15
N TYR A 272 11.06 -7.54 0.10
CA TYR A 272 12.03 -8.63 0.18
C TYR A 272 13.37 -8.20 -0.42
N ASN A 273 14.30 -7.72 0.42
CA ASN A 273 15.74 -7.50 0.14
C ASN A 273 16.14 -7.36 -1.35
N GLY A 274 15.59 -6.35 -2.03
CA GLY A 274 15.90 -6.05 -3.43
C GLY A 274 15.22 -6.99 -4.43
N PHE A 275 14.98 -6.46 -5.64
CA PHE A 275 14.28 -7.07 -6.78
C PHE A 275 14.65 -8.53 -7.16
N GLN A 276 15.69 -9.12 -6.56
CA GLN A 276 16.30 -10.38 -6.99
C GLN A 276 15.61 -11.66 -6.46
N ASN A 277 14.66 -11.58 -5.50
CA ASN A 277 14.08 -12.79 -4.89
C ASN A 277 12.60 -13.08 -5.21
N ARG A 278 11.95 -12.29 -6.08
CA ARG A 278 10.57 -12.55 -6.51
C ARG A 278 10.40 -13.92 -7.18
N GLN A 279 11.38 -14.32 -7.99
CA GLN A 279 11.38 -15.64 -8.64
C GLN A 279 11.46 -16.80 -7.63
N ALA A 280 12.05 -16.59 -6.44
CA ALA A 280 12.07 -17.63 -5.42
C ALA A 280 10.65 -17.88 -4.89
N LEU A 281 9.87 -16.82 -4.62
CA LEU A 281 8.48 -16.96 -4.18
C LEU A 281 7.60 -17.64 -5.24
N TYR A 282 7.86 -17.41 -6.53
CA TYR A 282 7.13 -18.06 -7.63
C TYR A 282 7.39 -19.55 -7.79
N LYS A 283 8.49 -20.03 -7.20
CA LYS A 283 8.82 -21.46 -7.14
C LYS A 283 8.24 -22.12 -5.89
N GLU A 284 7.85 -21.35 -4.87
CA GLU A 284 7.26 -21.86 -3.64
C GLU A 284 5.77 -22.19 -3.85
N PRO A 285 5.36 -23.48 -3.78
CA PRO A 285 4.00 -23.90 -4.12
C PRO A 285 2.92 -23.22 -3.28
N TRP A 286 3.23 -22.88 -2.03
CA TRP A 286 2.29 -22.21 -1.13
C TRP A 286 1.88 -20.82 -1.66
N PHE A 287 2.81 -20.02 -2.17
CA PHE A 287 2.52 -18.69 -2.69
C PHE A 287 1.76 -18.77 -4.03
N VAL A 288 2.11 -19.72 -4.88
CA VAL A 288 1.39 -19.98 -6.14
C VAL A 288 -0.08 -20.34 -5.87
N GLU A 289 -0.34 -21.17 -4.86
CA GLU A 289 -1.70 -21.53 -4.48
C GLU A 289 -2.47 -20.34 -3.90
N GLN A 290 -1.82 -19.49 -3.10
CA GLN A 290 -2.45 -18.29 -2.56
C GLN A 290 -2.83 -17.29 -3.66
N ASP A 291 -1.94 -17.02 -4.62
CA ASP A 291 -2.24 -16.15 -5.77
C ASP A 291 -3.41 -16.70 -6.60
N ARG A 292 -3.49 -18.03 -6.77
CA ARG A 292 -4.62 -18.70 -7.45
C ARG A 292 -5.95 -18.44 -6.75
N LYS A 293 -6.02 -18.71 -5.44
CA LYS A 293 -7.21 -18.47 -4.61
C LYS A 293 -7.62 -17.02 -4.66
N GLN A 294 -6.63 -16.14 -4.55
CA GLN A 294 -6.83 -14.72 -4.54
C GLN A 294 -7.42 -14.21 -5.87
N LEU A 295 -6.89 -14.65 -7.02
CA LEU A 295 -7.47 -14.32 -8.34
C LEU A 295 -8.94 -14.75 -8.41
N ALA A 296 -9.27 -15.96 -7.95
CA ALA A 296 -10.64 -16.44 -7.91
C ALA A 296 -11.54 -15.57 -7.01
N TRP A 297 -11.05 -15.14 -5.85
CA TRP A 297 -11.79 -14.22 -4.98
C TRP A 297 -12.03 -12.85 -5.63
N TYR A 298 -11.09 -12.30 -6.41
CA TYR A 298 -11.33 -11.04 -7.12
C TYR A 298 -12.32 -11.15 -8.25
N LEU A 299 -12.28 -12.26 -8.99
CA LEU A 299 -13.26 -12.53 -10.04
C LEU A 299 -14.66 -12.70 -9.44
N ASP A 300 -14.78 -13.31 -8.26
CA ASP A 300 -16.06 -13.35 -7.54
C ASP A 300 -16.47 -11.98 -7.00
N PHE A 301 -15.53 -11.25 -6.41
CA PHE A 301 -15.75 -9.91 -5.88
C PHE A 301 -16.17 -8.91 -6.97
N GLU A 302 -15.66 -9.04 -8.20
CA GLU A 302 -16.09 -8.26 -9.36
C GLU A 302 -17.60 -8.39 -9.61
N LYS A 303 -18.15 -9.60 -9.47
CA LYS A 303 -19.59 -9.87 -9.65
C LYS A 303 -20.43 -9.11 -8.63
N LYS A 304 -19.93 -8.85 -7.42
CA LYS A 304 -20.63 -8.04 -6.41
C LYS A 304 -20.93 -6.62 -6.92
N PHE A 305 -20.12 -6.07 -7.82
CA PHE A 305 -20.40 -4.76 -8.42
C PHE A 305 -21.42 -4.78 -9.58
N THR A 306 -21.95 -5.95 -9.93
CA THR A 306 -23.12 -6.06 -10.80
C THR A 306 -24.43 -6.07 -10.02
N ASP A 307 -24.39 -6.33 -8.71
CA ASP A 307 -25.57 -6.29 -7.83
C ASP A 307 -26.16 -4.87 -7.76
N GLU A 308 -27.46 -4.75 -8.01
CA GLU A 308 -28.20 -3.49 -7.98
C GLU A 308 -28.13 -2.80 -6.61
N LYS A 309 -28.15 -3.56 -5.51
CA LYS A 309 -28.03 -3.03 -4.14
C LYS A 309 -26.65 -2.39 -3.94
N VAL A 310 -25.59 -3.06 -4.38
CA VAL A 310 -24.23 -2.52 -4.32
C VAL A 310 -24.10 -1.27 -5.21
N GLN A 311 -24.68 -1.29 -6.40
CA GLN A 311 -24.67 -0.11 -7.28
C GLN A 311 -25.37 1.11 -6.64
N LYS A 312 -26.54 0.89 -6.02
CA LYS A 312 -27.29 1.94 -5.29
C LYS A 312 -26.49 2.49 -4.09
N LEU A 313 -25.81 1.63 -3.34
CA LEU A 313 -25.03 2.03 -2.17
C LEU A 313 -23.82 2.93 -2.51
N TYR A 314 -23.20 2.74 -3.68
CA TYR A 314 -21.91 3.38 -3.99
C TYR A 314 -22.00 4.58 -4.93
N GLY A 315 -23.01 4.64 -5.80
CA GLY A 315 -23.15 5.69 -6.80
C GLY A 315 -21.83 5.98 -7.52
N LYS A 316 -21.30 7.20 -7.34
CA LYS A 316 -20.06 7.69 -8.00
C LYS A 316 -18.77 7.02 -7.52
N ARG A 317 -18.72 6.55 -6.27
CA ARG A 317 -17.53 5.86 -5.72
C ARG A 317 -17.33 4.48 -6.33
N LEU A 318 -18.40 3.89 -6.88
CA LEU A 318 -18.37 2.58 -7.52
C LEU A 318 -17.34 2.52 -8.66
N ALA A 319 -17.29 3.54 -9.50
CA ALA A 319 -16.39 3.54 -10.66
C ALA A 319 -14.92 3.55 -10.24
N LYS A 320 -14.57 4.34 -9.22
CA LYS A 320 -13.21 4.37 -8.69
C LYS A 320 -12.80 3.01 -8.12
N ASN A 321 -13.66 2.41 -7.30
CA ASN A 321 -13.38 1.10 -6.71
C ASN A 321 -13.28 0.00 -7.78
N LYS A 322 -14.09 0.08 -8.85
CA LYS A 322 -13.95 -0.79 -10.02
C LYS A 322 -12.61 -0.63 -10.72
N VAL A 323 -12.16 0.61 -10.93
CA VAL A 323 -10.83 0.85 -11.54
C VAL A 323 -9.73 0.27 -10.67
N LEU A 324 -9.77 0.47 -9.35
CA LEU A 324 -8.80 -0.13 -8.43
C LEU A 324 -8.83 -1.66 -8.47
N LEU A 325 -10.03 -2.26 -8.51
CA LEU A 325 -10.19 -3.70 -8.65
C LEU A 325 -9.58 -4.21 -9.94
N TYR A 326 -9.80 -3.50 -11.05
CA TYR A 326 -9.22 -3.85 -12.34
C TYR A 326 -7.70 -3.70 -12.36
N CYS A 327 -7.13 -2.69 -11.69
CA CYS A 327 -5.69 -2.60 -11.50
C CYS A 327 -5.14 -3.77 -10.68
N ALA A 328 -5.85 -4.20 -9.62
CA ALA A 328 -5.48 -5.37 -8.82
C ALA A 328 -5.53 -6.67 -9.63
N LEU A 329 -6.64 -6.90 -10.36
CA LEU A 329 -6.79 -8.04 -11.28
C LEU A 329 -5.69 -8.06 -12.35
N LEU A 330 -5.36 -6.91 -12.92
CA LEU A 330 -4.27 -6.79 -13.89
C LEU A 330 -2.93 -7.18 -13.26
N SER A 331 -2.62 -6.68 -12.06
CA SER A 331 -1.39 -7.03 -11.35
C SER A 331 -1.29 -8.52 -11.05
N MET A 332 -2.37 -9.12 -10.54
CA MET A 332 -2.37 -10.53 -10.17
C MET A 332 -2.31 -11.45 -11.37
N THR A 333 -2.98 -11.09 -12.46
CA THR A 333 -2.88 -11.87 -13.70
C THR A 333 -1.49 -11.79 -14.30
N GLU A 334 -0.79 -10.65 -14.22
CA GLU A 334 0.63 -10.57 -14.58
C GLU A 334 1.50 -11.48 -13.71
N ASP A 335 1.32 -11.44 -12.39
CA ASP A 335 2.03 -12.33 -11.45
C ASP A 335 1.79 -13.80 -11.79
N PHE A 336 0.54 -14.17 -12.06
CA PHE A 336 0.17 -15.55 -12.38
C PHE A 336 0.68 -16.00 -13.75
N ILE A 337 0.70 -15.12 -14.76
CA ILE A 337 1.32 -15.41 -16.06
C ILE A 337 2.82 -15.66 -15.86
N GLU A 338 3.50 -14.89 -15.01
CA GLU A 338 4.91 -15.10 -14.72
C GLU A 338 5.16 -16.41 -13.96
N ILE A 339 4.36 -16.70 -12.93
CA ILE A 339 4.42 -17.95 -12.16
C ILE A 339 4.24 -19.16 -13.09
N THR A 340 3.16 -19.16 -13.89
CA THR A 340 2.88 -20.26 -14.82
C THR A 340 3.92 -20.35 -15.93
N HIS A 341 4.57 -19.24 -16.29
CA HIS A 341 5.70 -19.28 -17.19
C HIS A 341 6.91 -19.97 -16.55
N ILE A 342 7.33 -19.54 -15.35
CA ILE A 342 8.47 -20.11 -14.61
C ILE A 342 8.26 -21.61 -14.34
N ASN A 343 7.02 -22.01 -14.04
CA ASN A 343 6.67 -23.39 -13.78
C ASN A 343 6.33 -24.19 -15.06
N HIS A 344 6.54 -23.61 -16.24
CA HIS A 344 6.27 -24.19 -17.56
C HIS A 344 4.81 -24.62 -17.82
N THR A 345 3.84 -24.13 -17.06
CA THR A 345 2.39 -24.42 -17.15
C THR A 345 1.56 -23.32 -17.84
N PHE A 346 2.19 -22.27 -18.36
CA PHE A 346 1.50 -21.17 -19.04
C PHE A 346 0.64 -21.67 -20.22
N SER A 347 -0.59 -21.15 -20.32
CA SER A 347 -1.52 -21.39 -21.43
C SER A 347 -2.21 -20.09 -21.85
N CYS A 348 -2.27 -19.86 -23.16
CA CYS A 348 -3.02 -18.74 -23.74
C CYS A 348 -4.52 -18.83 -23.49
N GLU A 349 -5.05 -20.03 -23.34
CA GLU A 349 -6.46 -20.30 -23.06
C GLU A 349 -6.79 -20.29 -21.56
N GLY A 350 -5.77 -20.13 -20.71
CA GLY A 350 -5.96 -20.06 -19.26
C GLY A 350 -6.72 -18.81 -18.82
N GLU A 351 -7.56 -18.96 -17.79
CA GLU A 351 -8.30 -17.87 -17.14
C GLU A 351 -7.44 -16.64 -16.80
N PRO A 352 -6.18 -16.76 -16.32
CA PRO A 352 -5.33 -15.60 -16.04
C PRO A 352 -5.07 -14.74 -17.28
N MET A 353 -4.78 -15.37 -18.42
CA MET A 353 -4.47 -14.65 -19.66
C MET A 353 -5.72 -14.02 -20.26
N GLN A 354 -6.85 -14.74 -20.25
CA GLN A 354 -8.13 -14.19 -20.70
C GLN A 354 -8.57 -13.00 -19.83
N THR A 355 -8.40 -13.12 -18.51
CA THR A 355 -8.68 -12.03 -17.56
C THR A 355 -7.77 -10.84 -17.80
N TYR A 356 -6.47 -11.07 -17.99
CA TYR A 356 -5.49 -10.03 -18.33
C TYR A 356 -5.93 -9.23 -19.57
N VAL A 357 -6.24 -9.91 -20.67
CA VAL A 357 -6.66 -9.29 -21.93
C VAL A 357 -7.95 -8.49 -21.73
N ARG A 358 -8.96 -9.08 -21.11
CA ARG A 358 -10.25 -8.43 -20.84
C ARG A 358 -10.07 -7.16 -20.01
N VAL A 359 -9.39 -7.26 -18.87
CA VAL A 359 -9.21 -6.16 -17.93
C VAL A 359 -8.33 -5.07 -18.52
N ARG A 360 -7.24 -5.44 -19.22
CA ARG A 360 -6.39 -4.49 -19.92
C ARG A 360 -7.14 -3.73 -21.00
N ASN A 361 -7.96 -4.42 -21.81
CA ASN A 361 -8.76 -3.77 -22.84
C ASN A 361 -9.85 -2.89 -22.25
N LEU A 362 -10.44 -3.24 -21.10
CA LEU A 362 -11.37 -2.38 -20.37
C LEU A 362 -10.67 -1.12 -19.83
N LEU A 363 -9.45 -1.26 -19.31
CA LEU A 363 -8.71 -0.13 -18.75
C LEU A 363 -8.17 0.79 -19.83
N VAL A 364 -7.58 0.27 -20.92
CA VAL A 364 -6.89 1.03 -22.00
C VAL A 364 -7.84 1.40 -23.16
N GLY A 365 -8.73 0.49 -23.58
CA GLY A 365 -9.65 0.70 -24.71
C GLY A 365 -8.98 1.12 -26.04
N GLU A 366 -9.79 1.40 -27.06
CA GLU A 366 -9.33 1.84 -28.40
C GLU A 366 -8.64 3.21 -28.38
N ASN A 367 -8.99 4.06 -27.41
CA ASN A 367 -8.45 5.40 -27.26
C ASN A 367 -7.47 5.45 -26.08
N ALA A 368 -6.26 4.91 -26.29
CA ALA A 368 -5.19 4.85 -25.29
C ALA A 368 -4.85 6.23 -24.66
N ASN A 369 -5.14 7.32 -25.37
CA ASN A 369 -4.85 8.71 -24.97
C ASN A 369 -5.79 9.30 -23.91
N LYS A 370 -6.86 8.62 -23.48
CA LYS A 370 -7.78 9.11 -22.43
C LYS A 370 -7.51 8.39 -21.10
N ALA A 371 -7.69 9.06 -19.95
CA ALA A 371 -7.58 8.37 -18.66
C ALA A 371 -8.67 7.27 -18.52
N PRO A 372 -8.41 6.14 -17.83
CA PRO A 372 -9.36 5.01 -17.70
C PRO A 372 -10.68 5.41 -17.10
N LEU A 373 -10.62 6.30 -16.10
CA LEU A 373 -11.80 6.83 -15.45
C LEU A 373 -12.70 7.47 -16.51
N LEU A 374 -12.15 8.18 -17.50
CA LEU A 374 -12.88 8.83 -18.60
C LEU A 374 -13.41 7.86 -19.67
N ARG A 375 -12.92 6.62 -19.71
CA ARG A 375 -13.26 5.60 -20.72
C ARG A 375 -14.36 4.64 -20.29
N SER A 376 -14.49 4.40 -18.98
CA SER A 376 -15.62 3.65 -18.43
C SER A 376 -16.92 4.19 -19.03
N SER A 377 -17.74 3.35 -19.69
CA SER A 377 -19.03 3.77 -20.27
C SER A 377 -19.93 4.43 -19.23
N LYS A 378 -19.80 3.98 -17.98
CA LYS A 378 -20.45 4.58 -16.81
C LYS A 378 -19.89 5.95 -16.44
N TYR A 379 -18.72 6.39 -16.90
CA TYR A 379 -18.20 7.73 -16.59
C TYR A 379 -18.98 8.86 -17.27
N LYS A 380 -19.46 8.65 -18.50
CA LYS A 380 -20.38 9.61 -19.15
C LYS A 380 -21.71 9.68 -18.38
N GLU A 381 -22.28 8.53 -18.00
CA GLU A 381 -23.45 8.47 -17.11
C GLU A 381 -23.19 9.13 -15.75
N LEU A 382 -22.03 8.86 -15.13
CA LEU A 382 -21.61 9.44 -13.86
C LEU A 382 -21.36 10.94 -13.95
N ARG A 383 -20.91 11.45 -15.10
CA ARG A 383 -20.77 12.89 -15.36
C ARG A 383 -22.13 13.56 -15.49
N GLN A 384 -23.10 12.91 -16.14
CA GLN A 384 -24.49 13.37 -16.25
C GLN A 384 -25.21 13.33 -14.88
N LEU A 385 -25.02 12.26 -14.09
CA LEU A 385 -25.46 12.14 -12.69
C LEU A 385 -24.73 13.10 -11.73
N ASN A 386 -23.51 13.52 -12.06
CA ASN A 386 -22.78 14.56 -11.33
C ASN A 386 -23.34 15.95 -11.59
N ALA A 387 -23.70 16.24 -12.84
CA ALA A 387 -24.29 17.52 -13.20
C ALA A 387 -25.69 17.73 -12.57
N SER A 388 -26.43 16.65 -12.30
CA SER A 388 -27.78 16.71 -11.73
C SER A 388 -27.85 16.79 -10.20
N GLN A 389 -26.76 16.50 -9.47
CA GLN A 389 -26.75 16.42 -8.02
C GLN A 389 -25.68 17.34 -7.42
N LYS A 390 -26.01 18.64 -7.33
CA LYS A 390 -25.24 19.60 -6.52
C LYS A 390 -25.44 19.28 -5.04
N GLU A 391 -24.32 19.06 -4.35
CA GLU A 391 -24.06 19.15 -2.91
C GLU A 391 -23.94 17.90 -2.00
N LYS A 392 -22.95 18.08 -1.10
CA LYS A 392 -22.77 17.62 0.30
C LYS A 392 -22.25 16.21 0.60
N GLY A 393 -20.93 16.17 0.76
CA GLY A 393 -20.30 15.80 2.04
C GLY A 393 -20.24 14.31 2.41
N GLY A 394 -19.05 13.74 2.30
CA GLY A 394 -18.67 12.54 3.04
C GLY A 394 -17.19 12.25 2.85
N VAL A 395 -16.38 12.40 3.88
CA VAL A 395 -14.96 12.01 3.85
C VAL A 395 -14.87 10.58 4.35
N LEU A 396 -14.34 9.64 3.55
CA LEU A 396 -13.44 8.58 4.01
C LEU A 396 -12.79 7.88 2.81
N PHE A 397 -11.45 7.86 2.84
CA PHE A 397 -10.45 7.34 1.89
C PHE A 397 -10.67 7.63 0.41
N GLU A 398 -10.02 8.72 -0.02
CA GLU A 398 -9.89 9.08 -1.42
C GLU A 398 -8.43 9.04 -1.86
N LEU A 399 -8.01 8.01 -2.59
CA LEU A 399 -7.02 8.26 -3.66
C LEU A 399 -7.59 9.38 -4.55
N SER A 400 -7.00 10.56 -4.52
CA SER A 400 -7.33 11.67 -5.41
C SER A 400 -7.34 11.17 -6.86
N ASN A 401 -8.08 11.85 -7.75
CA ASN A 401 -8.02 11.52 -9.18
C ASN A 401 -6.57 11.49 -9.69
N GLN A 402 -5.71 12.36 -9.14
CA GLN A 402 -4.28 12.39 -9.40
C GLN A 402 -3.55 11.12 -8.94
N GLU A 403 -3.89 10.54 -7.78
CA GLU A 403 -3.29 9.28 -7.32
C GLU A 403 -3.79 8.08 -8.12
N ILE A 404 -5.05 8.08 -8.55
CA ILE A 404 -5.57 7.06 -9.47
C ILE A 404 -4.87 7.17 -10.82
N ASP A 405 -4.72 8.39 -11.34
CA ASP A 405 -4.01 8.65 -12.58
C ASP A 405 -2.52 8.28 -12.43
N THR A 406 -1.89 8.56 -11.29
CA THR A 406 -0.50 8.17 -11.00
C THR A 406 -0.37 6.65 -10.91
N LEU A 407 -1.27 5.96 -10.20
CA LEU A 407 -1.33 4.49 -10.13
C LEU A 407 -1.55 3.90 -11.53
N TYR A 408 -2.44 4.49 -12.32
CA TYR A 408 -2.67 4.09 -13.69
C TYR A 408 -1.43 4.30 -14.56
N PHE A 409 -0.86 5.50 -14.58
CA PHE A 409 0.33 5.83 -15.37
C PHE A 409 1.48 4.93 -14.95
N SER A 410 1.72 4.73 -13.66
CA SER A 410 2.78 3.83 -13.17
C SER A 410 2.65 2.39 -13.67
N TYR A 411 1.45 1.81 -13.55
CA TYR A 411 1.23 0.41 -13.92
C TYR A 411 1.21 0.19 -15.42
N ILE A 412 0.56 1.09 -16.14
CA ILE A 412 0.30 0.93 -17.56
C ILE A 412 1.53 1.33 -18.37
N SER A 413 2.30 2.34 -17.94
CA SER A 413 3.50 2.79 -18.67
C SER A 413 4.79 2.04 -18.27
N GLY A 414 4.86 1.45 -17.07
CA GLY A 414 6.12 0.92 -16.53
C GLY A 414 6.53 -0.48 -16.99
N TYR A 415 5.60 -1.43 -17.14
CA TYR A 415 5.95 -2.86 -17.35
C TYR A 415 4.99 -3.63 -18.26
N GLY A 416 3.97 -2.97 -18.81
CA GLY A 416 2.91 -3.61 -19.60
C GLY A 416 3.33 -4.16 -20.97
N GLY A 417 4.56 -3.90 -21.42
CA GLY A 417 5.02 -4.31 -22.76
C GLY A 417 5.13 -5.81 -22.94
N MET A 418 5.70 -6.52 -21.95
CA MET A 418 6.01 -7.96 -22.08
C MET A 418 4.74 -8.80 -22.20
N TYR A 419 3.78 -8.64 -21.29
CA TYR A 419 2.54 -9.41 -21.29
C TYR A 419 1.60 -9.04 -22.44
N LYS A 420 1.60 -7.77 -22.85
CA LYS A 420 0.97 -7.34 -24.10
C LYS A 420 1.58 -8.09 -25.29
N HIS A 421 2.91 -8.19 -25.38
CA HIS A 421 3.57 -8.91 -26.46
C HIS A 421 3.26 -10.41 -26.41
N ILE A 422 3.32 -11.06 -25.24
CA ILE A 422 2.91 -12.47 -25.10
C ILE A 422 1.48 -12.64 -25.62
N GLY A 423 0.57 -11.75 -25.23
CA GLY A 423 -0.80 -11.83 -25.69
C GLY A 423 -0.99 -11.61 -27.18
N THR A 424 -0.35 -10.59 -27.77
CA THR A 424 -0.53 -10.28 -29.19
C THR A 424 0.23 -11.21 -30.11
N LYS A 425 1.47 -11.59 -29.77
CA LYS A 425 2.36 -12.36 -30.65
C LYS A 425 2.32 -13.86 -30.39
N VAL A 426 2.17 -14.28 -29.13
CA VAL A 426 2.13 -15.71 -28.78
C VAL A 426 0.70 -16.22 -28.77
N CYS A 427 -0.21 -15.46 -28.16
CA CYS A 427 -1.61 -15.89 -28.02
C CYS A 427 -2.57 -15.32 -29.07
N ASN A 428 -2.08 -14.48 -30.00
CA ASN A 428 -2.87 -13.85 -31.06
C ASN A 428 -4.10 -13.06 -30.56
N TYR A 429 -4.02 -12.47 -29.36
CA TYR A 429 -5.06 -11.60 -28.81
C TYR A 429 -4.91 -10.16 -29.30
N SER A 430 -6.04 -9.48 -29.53
CA SER A 430 -6.06 -8.03 -29.73
C SER A 430 -5.96 -7.33 -28.38
N ILE A 431 -4.81 -6.71 -28.09
CA ILE A 431 -4.55 -5.99 -26.84
C ILE A 431 -4.21 -4.53 -27.13
N TYR A 432 -4.99 -3.62 -26.57
CA TYR A 432 -4.73 -2.19 -26.72
C TYR A 432 -3.42 -1.76 -26.01
N GLY A 433 -2.63 -0.94 -26.71
CA GLY A 433 -1.33 -0.43 -26.25
C GLY A 433 -1.36 1.04 -25.87
N ASN A 434 -0.31 1.52 -25.21
CA ASN A 434 -0.15 2.96 -24.97
C ASN A 434 0.42 3.64 -26.21
N SER A 435 0.04 4.89 -26.44
CA SER A 435 0.63 5.76 -27.47
C SER A 435 2.05 6.20 -27.16
N HIS A 436 2.57 5.92 -25.96
CA HIS A 436 3.92 6.24 -25.50
C HIS A 436 4.88 5.05 -25.48
N ASP A 437 4.48 3.90 -26.04
CA ASP A 437 5.41 2.80 -26.32
C ASP A 437 6.30 3.24 -27.51
N GLY A 438 7.32 4.06 -27.25
CA GLY A 438 8.28 4.49 -28.28
C GLY A 438 8.97 3.28 -28.94
N ALA A 439 9.32 3.40 -30.22
CA ALA A 439 9.89 2.32 -31.05
C ALA A 439 11.10 1.61 -30.39
N ASP A 440 11.91 2.34 -29.62
CA ASP A 440 13.09 1.80 -28.95
C ASP A 440 12.73 0.84 -27.80
N ASN A 441 11.64 1.12 -27.07
CA ASN A 441 11.18 0.26 -25.97
C ASN A 441 10.47 -0.99 -26.50
N ILE A 442 9.80 -0.87 -27.65
CA ILE A 442 9.21 -1.99 -28.38
C ILE A 442 10.32 -2.99 -28.75
N THR A 443 11.45 -2.53 -29.26
CA THR A 443 12.55 -3.40 -29.69
C THR A 443 13.15 -4.24 -28.54
N TYR A 444 13.29 -3.67 -27.34
CA TYR A 444 13.79 -4.40 -26.16
C TYR A 444 12.78 -5.46 -25.66
N VAL A 445 11.50 -5.08 -25.60
CA VAL A 445 10.42 -5.99 -25.20
C VAL A 445 10.24 -7.11 -26.23
N GLU A 446 10.28 -6.79 -27.52
CA GLU A 446 10.22 -7.76 -28.62
C GLU A 446 11.37 -8.75 -28.54
N LYS A 447 12.62 -8.29 -28.36
CA LYS A 447 13.77 -9.20 -28.21
C LYS A 447 13.63 -10.14 -27.01
N ASN A 448 13.15 -9.65 -25.87
CA ASN A 448 12.95 -10.49 -24.68
C ASN A 448 11.80 -11.49 -24.87
N ALA A 449 10.74 -11.10 -25.58
CA ALA A 449 9.63 -11.99 -25.87
C ALA A 449 9.93 -13.00 -26.99
N GLU A 450 10.74 -12.63 -27.99
CA GLU A 450 11.29 -13.57 -28.97
C GLU A 450 12.21 -14.58 -28.30
N LYS A 451 13.08 -14.13 -27.39
CA LYS A 451 13.91 -15.02 -26.55
C LYS A 451 13.04 -15.95 -25.69
N PHE A 452 11.92 -15.46 -25.17
CA PHE A 452 10.92 -16.25 -24.44
C PHE A 452 10.31 -17.35 -25.32
N VAL A 453 9.89 -17.03 -26.54
CA VAL A 453 9.32 -18.01 -27.48
C VAL A 453 10.38 -19.02 -27.91
N ALA A 454 11.58 -18.56 -28.23
CA ALA A 454 12.70 -19.41 -28.63
C ALA A 454 13.09 -20.41 -27.54
N ASN A 455 13.19 -19.97 -26.28
CA ASN A 455 13.50 -20.85 -25.15
C ASN A 455 12.43 -21.95 -24.97
N ARG A 456 11.13 -21.59 -25.06
CA ARG A 456 10.04 -22.57 -24.98
C ARG A 456 10.06 -23.59 -26.11
N TYR A 457 10.38 -23.14 -27.32
CA TYR A 457 10.50 -24.03 -28.46
C TYR A 457 11.66 -25.03 -28.26
N GLN A 458 12.81 -24.57 -27.78
CA GLN A 458 13.95 -25.46 -27.47
C GLN A 458 13.64 -26.46 -26.36
N GLU A 459 13.05 -26.01 -25.25
CA GLU A 459 12.65 -26.89 -24.14
C GLU A 459 11.62 -27.94 -24.58
N PHE A 460 10.67 -27.56 -25.45
CA PHE A 460 9.69 -28.49 -26.01
C PHE A 460 10.37 -29.56 -26.88
N LEU A 461 11.32 -29.16 -27.73
CA LEU A 461 12.12 -30.10 -28.54
C LEU A 461 12.96 -31.05 -27.68
N GLU A 462 13.56 -30.55 -26.60
CA GLU A 462 14.30 -31.40 -25.65
C GLU A 462 13.39 -32.42 -24.96
N LYS A 463 12.18 -32.00 -24.58
CA LYS A 463 11.20 -32.89 -23.93
C LYS A 463 10.71 -33.97 -24.88
N ILE A 464 10.40 -33.62 -26.14
CA ILE A 464 10.10 -34.60 -27.20
C ILE A 464 11.26 -35.59 -27.33
N ASN A 465 12.48 -35.11 -27.56
CA ASN A 465 13.65 -35.97 -27.76
C ASN A 465 13.92 -36.91 -26.58
N LYS A 466 13.64 -36.48 -25.35
CA LYS A 466 13.76 -37.32 -24.16
C LYS A 466 12.69 -38.41 -24.16
N THR A 467 11.43 -38.08 -24.46
CA THR A 467 10.32 -39.03 -24.53
C THR A 467 10.49 -40.03 -25.68
N THR A 468 10.94 -39.60 -26.86
CA THR A 468 11.22 -40.51 -27.99
C THR A 468 12.33 -41.51 -27.63
N LYS A 469 13.41 -41.04 -26.99
CA LYS A 469 14.50 -41.92 -26.49
C LYS A 469 14.10 -42.87 -25.37
N THR A 470 13.03 -42.58 -24.63
CA THR A 470 12.51 -43.50 -23.61
C THR A 470 11.53 -44.50 -24.20
N GLY A 471 10.77 -44.11 -25.22
CA GLY A 471 9.88 -45.01 -25.99
C GLY A 471 10.62 -45.99 -26.89
N GLU A 472 11.81 -45.64 -27.40
CA GLU A 472 12.68 -46.58 -28.15
C GLU A 472 13.43 -47.59 -27.27
N LYS A 473 13.34 -47.47 -25.93
CA LYS A 473 13.97 -48.38 -24.96
C LYS A 473 12.97 -49.35 -24.30
N GLN A 474 11.69 -49.29 -24.66
CA GLN A 474 10.66 -50.28 -24.33
C GLN A 474 10.32 -51.04 -25.60
#